data_AF-A0A517NYD5-F1
#
_entry.id   AF-A0A517NYD5-F1
#
_cell.length_a   1.000
_cell.length_b   1.000
_cell.length_c   1.000
_cell.angle_alpha   90.00
_cell.angle_beta   90.00
_cell.angle_gamma   90.00
#
_symmetry.space_group_name_H-M   'P 1'
#
loop_
_entity.id
_entity.type
_entity.pdbx_description
1 polymer ?
#
loop_
_entity_poly.entity_id
_entity_poly.type
_entity_poly.pdbx_seq_one_letter_code
_entity_poly.pdbx_strand_id
1 'polypeptide(L)'
;MNADRKRSDDIFQWVAGRSAKPMFYVSLTYLISLACLVVLWVDMPSLQEKVTAAVARNELSGPGSISRFAMLESIILWVMAGGWIIVTAESIMHWLSRPWDAEHRKYHFFAVAFCICPALRMCARSPEMGHRLWLPGLGWRRADKRLRRRLERQFSVPMIIIALMIMPILIVEFFMKAQVANHTWLRACLHIGTGIIWFAFAIEFILMVSVADRKLAYCKKHWIDLAIILLPLFSFLRSLRALRATRLAKLMRIPQVGKVARVYRLRGTAIKAAEALILLGAFHRWTRRDPEKAIANLQRKLVDVESEAKRLRRQIAKLKKMEPKPSVPKQIADPNGT
;
A
#
# COMPACT_ATOMS: atom_id res chain seq x y z
N MET A 1 -25.99 -11.83 -31.79
CA MET A 1 -25.70 -11.25 -30.44
C MET A 1 -27.01 -10.64 -29.94
N ASN A 2 -27.65 -11.22 -28.91
CA ASN A 2 -29.03 -10.91 -28.50
C ASN A 2 -29.17 -9.50 -27.92
N ALA A 3 -30.26 -8.80 -28.26
CA ALA A 3 -30.55 -7.44 -27.80
C ALA A 3 -30.64 -7.33 -26.26
N ASP A 4 -31.19 -8.35 -25.59
CA ASP A 4 -31.27 -8.40 -24.12
C ASP A 4 -29.90 -8.49 -23.43
N ARG A 5 -28.96 -9.23 -24.03
CA ARG A 5 -27.59 -9.35 -23.50
C ARG A 5 -26.88 -8.00 -23.56
N LYS A 6 -27.04 -7.29 -24.68
CA LYS A 6 -26.48 -5.94 -24.87
C LYS A 6 -27.06 -4.95 -23.86
N ARG A 7 -28.39 -4.96 -23.66
CA ARG A 7 -29.06 -4.09 -22.67
C ARG A 7 -28.58 -4.36 -21.24
N SER A 8 -28.40 -5.63 -20.87
CA SER A 8 -27.87 -6.02 -19.57
C SER A 8 -26.43 -5.55 -19.38
N ASP A 9 -25.57 -5.72 -20.38
CA ASP A 9 -24.18 -5.28 -20.34
C ASP A 9 -24.06 -3.74 -20.22
N ASP A 10 -24.92 -2.99 -20.91
CA ASP A 10 -24.97 -1.53 -20.84
C ASP A 10 -25.35 -1.04 -19.43
N ILE A 11 -26.32 -1.71 -18.78
CA ILE A 11 -26.73 -1.42 -17.40
C ILE A 11 -25.56 -1.69 -16.44
N PHE A 12 -24.87 -2.83 -16.57
CA PHE A 12 -23.73 -3.15 -15.71
C PHE A 12 -22.56 -2.17 -15.89
N GLN A 13 -22.29 -1.73 -17.12
CA GLN A 13 -21.28 -0.72 -17.38
C GLN A 13 -21.66 0.64 -16.77
N TRP A 14 -22.92 1.05 -16.87
CA TRP A 14 -23.41 2.29 -16.27
C TRP A 14 -23.28 2.26 -14.73
N VAL A 15 -23.70 1.16 -14.10
CA VAL A 15 -23.58 0.96 -12.65
C VAL A 15 -22.10 0.95 -12.23
N ALA A 16 -21.22 0.24 -12.93
CA ALA A 16 -19.79 0.19 -12.66
C ALA A 16 -19.13 1.58 -12.79
N GLY A 17 -19.56 2.38 -13.76
CA GLY A 17 -19.10 3.76 -13.96
C GLY A 17 -19.46 4.67 -12.81
N ARG A 18 -20.70 4.59 -12.30
CA ARG A 18 -21.20 5.44 -11.22
C ARG A 18 -20.72 5.01 -9.84
N SER A 19 -20.58 3.70 -9.60
CA SER A 19 -20.15 3.13 -8.32
C SER A 19 -18.65 3.27 -8.05
N ALA A 20 -17.80 3.45 -9.07
CA ALA A 20 -16.35 3.49 -8.88
C ALA A 20 -15.87 4.60 -7.92
N LYS A 21 -16.41 5.82 -8.06
CA LYS A 21 -16.08 6.96 -7.19
C LYS A 21 -16.51 6.72 -5.73
N PRO A 22 -17.79 6.43 -5.43
CA PRO A 22 -18.21 6.21 -4.04
C PRO A 22 -17.51 4.99 -3.42
N MET A 23 -17.27 3.92 -4.18
CA MET A 23 -16.55 2.75 -3.66
C MET A 23 -15.09 3.05 -3.31
N PHE A 24 -14.43 3.93 -4.07
CA PHE A 24 -13.10 4.42 -3.69
C PHE A 24 -13.13 5.12 -2.33
N TYR A 25 -14.07 6.07 -2.14
CA TYR A 25 -14.16 6.82 -0.89
C TYR A 25 -14.59 5.94 0.29
N VAL A 26 -15.51 5.00 0.11
CA VAL A 26 -15.90 4.03 1.15
C VAL A 26 -14.71 3.16 1.56
N SER A 27 -13.92 2.71 0.59
CA SER A 27 -12.71 1.90 0.89
C SER A 27 -11.62 2.73 1.56
N LEU A 28 -11.48 4.00 1.17
CA LEU A 28 -10.53 4.94 1.76
C LEU A 28 -10.92 5.29 3.21
N THR A 29 -12.19 5.59 3.47
CA THR A 29 -12.67 5.86 4.84
C THR A 29 -12.55 4.63 5.72
N TYR A 30 -12.78 3.43 5.17
CA TYR A 30 -12.51 2.18 5.86
C TYR A 30 -11.03 2.03 6.22
N LEU A 31 -10.11 2.34 5.29
CA LEU A 31 -8.67 2.28 5.53
C LEU A 31 -8.21 3.31 6.58
N ILE A 32 -8.74 4.54 6.54
CA ILE A 32 -8.46 5.57 7.55
C ILE A 32 -8.95 5.12 8.92
N SER A 33 -10.18 4.60 8.99
CA SER A 33 -10.77 4.06 10.22
C SER A 33 -9.94 2.91 10.79
N LEU A 34 -9.46 2.01 9.92
CA LEU A 34 -8.56 0.93 10.29
C LEU A 34 -7.22 1.44 10.82
N ALA A 35 -6.62 2.48 10.20
CA ALA A 35 -5.40 3.10 10.69
C ALA A 35 -5.60 3.69 12.10
N CYS A 36 -6.69 4.41 12.31
CA CYS A 36 -7.05 4.95 13.63
C CYS A 36 -7.20 3.83 14.67
N LEU A 37 -7.93 2.77 14.35
CA LEU A 37 -8.11 1.64 15.26
C LEU A 37 -6.82 0.91 15.58
N VAL A 38 -5.96 0.67 14.58
CA VAL A 38 -4.65 0.05 14.78
C VAL A 38 -3.83 0.85 15.80
N VAL A 39 -3.77 2.18 15.66
CA VAL A 39 -3.07 3.05 16.62
C VAL A 39 -3.71 2.99 18.01
N LEU A 40 -5.03 3.12 18.09
CA LEU A 40 -5.76 3.09 19.37
C LEU A 40 -5.56 1.78 20.12
N TRP A 41 -5.46 0.66 19.39
CA TRP A 41 -5.41 -0.68 19.98
C TRP A 41 -4.01 -1.23 20.22
N VAL A 42 -3.00 -0.80 19.44
CA VAL A 42 -1.60 -1.18 19.69
C VAL A 42 -1.16 -0.75 21.10
N ASP A 43 -1.66 0.38 21.59
CA ASP A 43 -1.30 0.91 22.92
C ASP A 43 -2.29 0.58 24.04
N MET A 44 -3.42 -0.09 23.74
CA MET A 44 -4.46 -0.45 24.71
C MET A 44 -3.94 -1.18 25.97
N PRO A 45 -2.94 -2.10 25.90
CA PRO A 45 -2.42 -2.73 27.12
C PRO A 45 -1.79 -1.71 28.08
N SER A 46 -1.07 -0.72 27.55
CA SER A 46 -0.45 0.34 28.35
C SER A 46 -1.48 1.34 28.87
N LEU A 47 -2.57 1.55 28.11
CA LEU A 47 -3.68 2.42 28.48
C LEU A 47 -4.58 1.79 29.54
N GLN A 48 -4.88 0.50 29.46
CA GLN A 48 -5.62 -0.21 30.52
C GLN A 48 -4.84 -0.19 31.83
N GLU A 49 -3.53 -0.39 31.80
CA GLU A 49 -2.66 -0.32 32.99
C GLU A 49 -2.66 1.11 33.57
N LYS A 50 -2.65 2.15 32.73
CA LYS A 50 -2.73 3.55 33.16
C LYS A 50 -4.11 3.93 33.69
N VAL A 51 -5.19 3.49 33.05
CA VAL A 51 -6.58 3.74 33.49
C VAL A 51 -6.84 3.01 34.79
N THR A 52 -6.41 1.75 34.94
CA THR A 52 -6.53 1.01 36.20
C THR A 52 -5.67 1.62 37.30
N ALA A 53 -4.44 2.04 37.00
CA ALA A 53 -3.58 2.74 37.95
C ALA A 53 -4.14 4.11 38.37
N ALA A 54 -4.73 4.87 37.43
CA ALA A 54 -5.26 6.19 37.72
C ALA A 54 -6.65 6.14 38.39
N VAL A 55 -7.45 5.09 38.12
CA VAL A 55 -8.65 4.74 38.92
C VAL A 55 -8.23 4.30 40.33
N ALA A 56 -7.17 3.51 40.47
CA ALA A 56 -6.64 3.10 41.78
C ALA A 56 -6.07 4.27 42.59
N ARG A 57 -5.53 5.30 41.92
CA ARG A 57 -5.05 6.55 42.56
C ARG A 57 -6.15 7.58 42.82
N ASN A 58 -7.40 7.30 42.46
CA ASN A 58 -8.53 8.22 42.58
C ASN A 58 -8.31 9.60 41.90
N GLU A 59 -7.36 9.67 40.95
CA GLU A 59 -6.99 10.90 40.21
C GLU A 59 -7.85 11.12 38.97
N LEU A 60 -8.75 10.18 38.63
CA LEU A 60 -9.73 10.33 37.55
C LEU A 60 -10.93 11.16 38.01
N SER A 61 -10.68 12.44 38.28
CA SER A 61 -11.70 13.47 38.36
C SER A 61 -12.27 13.71 36.95
N GLY A 62 -13.13 12.80 36.46
CA GLY A 62 -13.84 12.98 35.19
C GLY A 62 -14.36 11.69 34.53
N PRO A 63 -15.62 11.25 34.79
CA PRO A 63 -16.30 10.20 34.03
C PRO A 63 -16.44 10.48 32.51
N GLY A 64 -16.03 11.67 32.05
CA GLY A 64 -16.11 12.11 30.65
C GLY A 64 -14.97 11.64 29.73
N SER A 65 -13.75 11.39 30.22
CA SER A 65 -12.61 11.07 29.32
C SER A 65 -12.68 9.63 28.78
N ILE A 66 -12.95 8.67 29.67
CA ILE A 66 -13.11 7.25 29.30
C ILE A 66 -14.32 7.06 28.37
N SER A 67 -15.43 7.75 28.65
CA SER A 67 -16.65 7.66 27.84
C SER A 67 -16.47 8.26 26.45
N ARG A 68 -15.76 9.40 26.33
CA ARG A 68 -15.41 9.99 25.02
C ARG A 68 -14.55 9.06 24.16
N PHE A 69 -13.58 8.37 24.75
CA PHE A 69 -12.74 7.40 24.02
C PHE A 69 -13.57 6.21 23.52
N ALA A 70 -14.37 5.61 24.40
CA ALA A 70 -15.23 4.48 24.03
C ALA A 70 -16.28 4.86 22.98
N MET A 71 -16.80 6.10 23.04
CA MET A 71 -17.70 6.64 22.04
C MET A 71 -17.00 6.79 20.68
N LEU A 72 -15.80 7.38 20.65
CA LEU A 72 -15.01 7.52 19.42
C LEU A 72 -14.71 6.15 18.79
N GLU A 73 -14.24 5.20 19.59
CA GLU A 73 -13.97 3.82 19.15
C GLU A 73 -15.24 3.18 18.54
N SER A 74 -16.38 3.33 19.23
CA SER A 74 -17.67 2.81 18.76
C SER A 74 -18.08 3.43 17.43
N ILE A 75 -17.93 4.75 17.28
CA ILE A 75 -18.20 5.45 16.01
C ILE A 75 -17.33 4.90 14.89
N ILE A 76 -16.03 4.74 15.12
CA ILE A 76 -15.10 4.21 14.11
C ILE A 76 -15.50 2.78 13.71
N LEU A 77 -15.86 1.93 14.67
CA LEU A 77 -16.33 0.56 14.40
C LEU A 77 -17.63 0.54 13.60
N TRP A 78 -18.59 1.43 13.90
CA TRP A 78 -19.84 1.55 13.13
C TRP A 78 -19.59 2.04 11.70
N VAL A 79 -18.71 3.02 11.51
CA VAL A 79 -18.30 3.50 10.19
C VAL A 79 -17.65 2.37 9.39
N MET A 80 -16.75 1.61 10.01
CA MET A 80 -16.14 0.44 9.37
C MET A 80 -17.16 -0.65 9.03
N ALA A 81 -18.09 -0.95 9.95
CA ALA A 81 -19.14 -1.93 9.71
C ALA A 81 -20.05 -1.50 8.54
N GLY A 82 -20.43 -0.22 8.48
CA GLY A 82 -21.19 0.33 7.36
C GLY A 82 -20.46 0.20 6.04
N GLY A 83 -19.18 0.61 5.98
CA GLY A 83 -18.34 0.45 4.79
C GLY A 83 -18.16 -1.02 4.38
N TRP A 84 -18.00 -1.92 5.36
CA TRP A 84 -17.90 -3.36 5.15
C TRP A 84 -19.17 -3.95 4.53
N ILE A 85 -20.35 -3.58 5.03
CA ILE A 85 -21.65 -4.00 4.48
C ILE A 85 -21.78 -3.54 3.02
N ILE A 86 -21.45 -2.27 2.74
CA ILE A 86 -21.55 -1.70 1.38
C ILE A 86 -20.66 -2.48 0.38
N VAL A 87 -19.40 -2.71 0.73
CA VAL A 87 -18.44 -3.42 -0.14
C VAL A 87 -18.80 -4.90 -0.29
N THR A 88 -19.32 -5.52 0.78
CA THR A 88 -19.76 -6.92 0.76
C THR A 88 -21.00 -7.09 -0.12
N ALA A 89 -21.97 -6.18 -0.03
CA ALA A 89 -23.16 -6.18 -0.88
C ALA A 89 -22.80 -6.08 -2.37
N GLU A 90 -21.87 -5.19 -2.72
CA GLU A 90 -21.34 -5.09 -4.09
C GLU A 90 -20.65 -6.39 -4.53
N SER A 91 -19.83 -6.98 -3.65
CA SER A 91 -19.12 -8.23 -3.94
C SER A 91 -20.07 -9.41 -4.15
N ILE A 92 -21.16 -9.49 -3.38
CA ILE A 92 -22.22 -10.49 -3.55
C ILE A 92 -22.97 -10.25 -4.86
N MET A 93 -23.29 -8.99 -5.21
CA MET A 93 -23.94 -8.65 -6.47
C MET A 93 -23.11 -9.11 -7.68
N HIS A 94 -21.79 -8.87 -7.66
CA HIS A 94 -20.88 -9.36 -8.71
C HIS A 94 -20.72 -10.87 -8.72
N TRP A 95 -20.94 -11.53 -7.58
CA TRP A 95 -20.88 -12.99 -7.52
C TRP A 95 -22.13 -13.61 -8.15
N LEU A 96 -23.32 -13.04 -7.88
CA LEU A 96 -24.58 -13.50 -8.45
C LEU A 96 -24.72 -13.20 -9.94
N SER A 97 -24.17 -12.09 -10.43
CA SER A 97 -24.31 -11.69 -11.83
C SER A 97 -23.32 -12.35 -12.78
N ARG A 98 -22.20 -12.91 -12.29
CA ARG A 98 -21.14 -13.48 -13.12
C ARG A 98 -21.21 -15.01 -13.16
N PRO A 99 -21.10 -15.63 -14.36
CA PRO A 99 -21.05 -17.08 -14.48
C PRO A 99 -19.76 -17.63 -13.86
N TRP A 100 -19.85 -18.83 -13.28
CA TRP A 100 -18.75 -19.53 -12.63
C TRP A 100 -17.81 -20.22 -13.64
N ASP A 101 -17.24 -19.44 -14.56
CA ASP A 101 -16.28 -19.94 -15.55
C ASP A 101 -14.82 -19.88 -15.06
N ALA A 102 -13.95 -20.68 -15.68
CA ALA A 102 -12.52 -20.72 -15.36
C ALA A 102 -11.82 -19.35 -15.50
N GLU A 103 -12.28 -18.52 -16.42
CA GLU A 103 -11.81 -17.14 -16.60
C GLU A 103 -12.24 -16.23 -15.45
N HIS A 104 -13.47 -16.42 -14.94
CA HIS A 104 -14.07 -15.56 -13.92
C HIS A 104 -13.67 -15.94 -12.48
N ARG A 105 -13.17 -17.16 -12.26
CA ARG A 105 -12.74 -17.68 -10.94
C ARG A 105 -11.76 -16.76 -10.19
N LYS A 106 -10.86 -16.09 -10.92
CA LYS A 106 -9.90 -15.13 -10.31
C LYS A 106 -10.63 -13.91 -9.73
N TYR A 107 -11.72 -13.46 -10.35
CA TYR A 107 -12.48 -12.32 -9.84
C TYR A 107 -13.33 -12.68 -8.63
N HIS A 108 -13.87 -13.91 -8.56
CA HIS A 108 -14.53 -14.40 -7.34
C HIS A 108 -13.56 -14.50 -6.17
N PHE A 109 -12.32 -14.95 -6.40
CA PHE A 109 -11.28 -14.91 -5.36
C PHE A 109 -10.98 -13.49 -4.88
N PHE A 110 -10.93 -12.50 -5.78
CA PHE A 110 -10.76 -11.11 -5.39
C PHE A 110 -11.99 -10.54 -4.66
N ALA A 111 -13.21 -10.94 -5.03
CA ALA A 111 -14.43 -10.58 -4.31
C ALA A 111 -14.39 -11.07 -2.86
N VAL A 112 -13.95 -12.31 -2.62
CA VAL A 112 -13.73 -12.84 -1.27
C VAL A 112 -12.68 -12.03 -0.52
N ALA A 113 -11.58 -11.65 -1.18
CA ALA A 113 -10.55 -10.80 -0.57
C ALA A 113 -11.12 -9.41 -0.18
N PHE A 114 -12.04 -8.85 -0.96
CA PHE A 114 -12.71 -7.58 -0.65
C PHE A 114 -13.69 -7.71 0.53
N CYS A 115 -14.39 -8.84 0.64
CA CYS A 115 -15.21 -9.13 1.82
C CYS A 115 -14.36 -9.27 3.09
N ILE A 116 -13.16 -9.83 3.02
CA ILE A 116 -12.28 -9.95 4.20
C ILE A 116 -11.63 -8.60 4.53
N CYS A 117 -11.20 -7.86 3.51
CA CYS A 117 -10.51 -6.58 3.66
C CYS A 117 -11.04 -5.55 2.65
N PRO A 118 -12.06 -4.76 3.03
CA PRO A 118 -12.66 -3.73 2.16
C PRO A 118 -11.67 -2.71 1.63
N ALA A 119 -10.59 -2.41 2.37
CA ALA A 119 -9.56 -1.48 1.91
C ALA A 119 -8.93 -1.89 0.56
N LEU A 120 -8.89 -3.20 0.24
CA LEU A 120 -8.37 -3.70 -1.04
C LEU A 120 -9.25 -3.33 -2.24
N ARG A 121 -10.51 -2.94 -2.02
CA ARG A 121 -11.46 -2.55 -3.07
C ARG A 121 -11.13 -1.18 -3.68
N MET A 122 -10.37 -0.33 -2.97
CA MET A 122 -10.12 1.07 -3.30
C MET A 122 -9.65 1.31 -4.75
N CYS A 123 -8.73 0.49 -5.27
CA CYS A 123 -8.21 0.62 -6.64
C CYS A 123 -8.46 -0.64 -7.49
N ALA A 124 -9.50 -1.42 -7.16
CA ALA A 124 -9.78 -2.67 -7.84
C ALA A 124 -10.05 -2.46 -9.35
N ARG A 125 -9.51 -3.37 -10.16
CA ARG A 125 -9.76 -3.41 -11.62
C ARG A 125 -11.21 -3.86 -11.85
N SER A 126 -12.01 -3.07 -12.56
CA SER A 126 -13.35 -3.47 -12.98
C SER A 126 -13.27 -4.28 -14.29
N PRO A 127 -13.73 -5.54 -14.31
CA PRO A 127 -13.88 -6.31 -15.54
C PRO A 127 -14.80 -5.65 -16.56
N GLU A 128 -15.91 -5.06 -16.09
CA GLU A 128 -16.95 -4.41 -16.91
C GLU A 128 -16.40 -3.23 -17.72
N MET A 129 -15.42 -2.50 -17.17
CA MET A 129 -14.78 -1.36 -17.83
C MET A 129 -13.54 -1.75 -18.67
N GLY A 130 -13.37 -3.03 -19.00
CA GLY A 130 -12.22 -3.53 -19.76
C GLY A 130 -10.93 -3.49 -18.95
N HIS A 131 -10.99 -3.97 -17.70
CA HIS A 131 -9.89 -4.02 -16.73
C HIS A 131 -9.25 -2.66 -16.41
N ARG A 132 -10.02 -1.59 -16.56
CA ARG A 132 -9.62 -0.26 -16.12
C ARG A 132 -9.74 -0.15 -14.60
N LEU A 133 -8.89 0.68 -14.03
CA LEU A 133 -8.90 1.07 -12.63
C LEU A 133 -9.23 2.55 -12.55
N TRP A 134 -9.96 2.94 -11.50
CA TRP A 134 -10.25 4.33 -11.22
C TRP A 134 -9.22 4.83 -10.21
N LEU A 135 -8.53 5.92 -10.55
CA LEU A 135 -7.59 6.60 -9.66
C LEU A 135 -8.08 8.01 -9.35
N PRO A 136 -7.93 8.47 -8.09
CA PRO A 136 -8.21 9.86 -7.75
C PRO A 136 -7.30 10.79 -8.58
N GLY A 137 -7.86 11.85 -9.14
CA GLY A 137 -7.16 12.83 -10.00
C GLY A 137 -6.82 12.36 -11.42
N LEU A 138 -6.60 11.07 -11.66
CA LEU A 138 -6.22 10.52 -12.97
C LEU A 138 -7.39 9.90 -13.76
N GLY A 139 -8.50 9.63 -13.08
CA GLY A 139 -9.71 9.03 -13.65
C GLY A 139 -9.53 7.56 -14.02
N TRP A 140 -10.29 7.11 -15.01
CA TRP A 140 -10.21 5.74 -15.53
C TRP A 140 -8.94 5.53 -16.35
N ARG A 141 -8.04 4.67 -15.86
CA ARG A 141 -6.79 4.30 -16.53
C ARG A 141 -6.67 2.79 -16.65
N ARG A 142 -5.98 2.33 -17.70
CA ARG A 142 -5.63 0.91 -17.84
C ARG A 142 -4.41 0.60 -16.98
N ALA A 143 -4.40 -0.59 -16.39
CA ALA A 143 -3.31 -1.06 -15.55
C ALA A 143 -2.10 -1.51 -16.39
N ASP A 144 -1.48 -0.56 -17.10
CA ASP A 144 -0.37 -0.84 -18.01
C ASP A 144 0.98 -0.75 -17.30
N LYS A 145 1.99 -1.43 -17.85
CA LYS A 145 3.40 -1.35 -17.38
C LYS A 145 3.91 0.10 -17.29
N ARG A 146 3.40 1.00 -18.16
CA ARG A 146 3.74 2.43 -18.15
C ARG A 146 3.20 3.15 -16.91
N LEU A 147 1.92 2.93 -16.59
CA LEU A 147 1.29 3.49 -15.40
C LEU A 147 1.99 2.97 -14.15
N ARG A 148 2.28 1.66 -14.10
CA ARG A 148 3.02 1.05 -12.99
C ARG A 148 4.39 1.70 -12.78
N ARG A 149 5.21 1.85 -13.84
CA ARG A 149 6.52 2.51 -13.73
C ARG A 149 6.43 3.97 -13.27
N ARG A 150 5.37 4.68 -13.68
CA ARG A 150 5.15 6.07 -13.25
C ARG A 150 4.84 6.14 -11.77
N LEU A 151 3.93 5.30 -11.30
CA LEU A 151 3.58 5.19 -9.89
C LEU A 151 4.80 4.73 -9.09
N GLU A 152 5.53 3.69 -9.53
CA GLU A 152 6.74 3.20 -8.85
C GLU A 152 7.75 4.33 -8.60
N ARG A 153 7.95 5.23 -9.58
CA ARG A 153 8.82 6.40 -9.42
C ARG A 153 8.24 7.44 -8.47
N GLN A 154 6.94 7.72 -8.58
CA GLN A 154 6.27 8.72 -7.74
C GLN A 154 6.20 8.29 -6.28
N PHE A 155 6.05 6.99 -6.00
CA PHE A 155 5.98 6.44 -4.65
C PHE A 155 7.35 6.07 -4.08
N SER A 156 8.38 5.86 -4.91
CA SER A 156 9.74 5.58 -4.39
C SER A 156 10.31 6.68 -3.49
N VAL A 157 9.99 7.94 -3.73
CA VAL A 157 10.49 9.06 -2.91
C VAL A 157 9.70 9.20 -1.59
N PRO A 158 8.36 9.24 -1.60
CA PRO A 158 7.54 9.17 -0.38
C PRO A 158 7.94 8.02 0.53
N MET A 159 8.19 6.82 -0.02
CA MET A 159 8.57 5.65 0.77
C MET A 159 9.86 5.87 1.58
N ILE A 160 10.88 6.49 0.98
CA ILE A 160 12.14 6.83 1.68
C ILE A 160 11.87 7.83 2.79
N ILE A 161 11.09 8.87 2.52
CA ILE A 161 10.79 9.93 3.50
C ILE A 161 10.06 9.33 4.69
N ILE A 162 9.05 8.49 4.44
CA ILE A 162 8.27 7.82 5.49
C ILE A 162 9.18 6.86 6.29
N ALA A 163 10.01 6.07 5.62
CA ALA A 163 10.96 5.18 6.29
C ALA A 163 11.97 5.95 7.15
N LEU A 164 12.47 7.07 6.65
CA LEU A 164 13.36 7.97 7.39
C LEU A 164 12.64 8.57 8.60
N MET A 165 11.35 8.88 8.48
CA MET A 165 10.54 9.48 9.56
C MET A 165 10.19 8.49 10.68
N ILE A 166 10.32 7.18 10.45
CA ILE A 166 10.23 6.20 11.55
C ILE A 166 11.41 6.34 12.50
N MET A 167 12.61 6.63 11.98
CA MET A 167 13.82 6.77 12.80
C MET A 167 13.68 7.83 13.92
N PRO A 168 13.30 9.09 13.65
CA PRO A 168 13.14 10.09 14.71
C PRO A 168 12.02 9.72 15.68
N ILE A 169 10.92 9.11 15.22
CA ILE A 169 9.85 8.64 16.10
C ILE A 169 10.38 7.59 17.07
N LEU A 170 11.14 6.62 16.56
CA LEU A 170 11.75 5.56 17.36
C LEU A 170 12.76 6.13 18.37
N ILE A 171 13.60 7.08 17.94
CA ILE A 171 14.59 7.73 18.80
C ILE A 171 13.89 8.44 19.97
N VAL A 172 12.87 9.25 19.69
CA VAL A 172 12.13 9.97 20.74
C VAL A 172 11.43 8.97 21.67
N GLU A 173 10.82 7.91 21.12
CA GLU A 173 10.13 6.91 21.93
C GLU A 173 11.10 6.11 22.84
N PHE A 174 12.30 5.78 22.36
CA PHE A 174 13.25 4.97 23.11
C PHE A 174 14.12 5.77 24.09
N PHE A 175 14.65 6.92 23.68
CA PHE A 175 15.57 7.72 24.49
C PHE A 175 14.85 8.70 25.42
N MET A 176 13.68 9.21 25.03
CA MET A 176 12.96 10.24 25.80
C MET A 176 11.71 9.71 26.52
N LYS A 177 11.75 8.47 27.01
CA LYS A 177 10.62 7.82 27.70
C LYS A 177 10.02 8.67 28.82
N ALA A 178 10.87 9.32 29.63
CA ALA A 178 10.43 10.18 30.73
C ALA A 178 9.73 11.46 30.22
N GLN A 179 10.25 12.09 29.16
CA GLN A 179 9.64 13.29 28.57
C GLN A 179 8.32 12.98 27.87
N VAL A 180 8.23 11.84 27.17
CA VAL A 180 6.98 11.34 26.56
C VAL A 180 5.95 10.93 27.63
N ALA A 181 6.41 10.48 28.80
CA ALA A 181 5.55 10.22 29.95
C ALA A 181 4.94 11.51 30.51
N ASN A 182 5.74 12.59 30.58
CA ASN A 182 5.34 13.87 31.17
C ASN A 182 4.56 14.78 30.22
N HIS A 183 4.81 14.71 28.91
CA HIS A 183 4.17 15.59 27.92
C HIS A 183 3.11 14.86 27.09
N THR A 184 1.84 15.15 27.38
CA THR A 184 0.69 14.57 26.66
C THR A 184 0.70 14.90 25.16
N TRP A 185 1.11 16.12 24.78
CA TRP A 185 1.18 16.56 23.39
C TRP A 185 2.20 15.76 22.57
N LEU A 186 3.39 15.52 23.14
CA LEU A 186 4.46 14.78 22.47
C LEU A 186 4.03 13.35 22.21
N ARG A 187 3.35 12.74 23.19
CA ARG A 187 2.76 11.42 23.05
C ARG A 187 1.71 11.38 21.94
N ALA A 188 0.79 12.36 21.89
CA ALA A 188 -0.20 12.45 20.83
C ALA A 188 0.45 12.57 19.45
N CYS A 189 1.48 13.40 19.30
CA CYS A 189 2.25 13.55 18.05
C CYS A 189 2.89 12.22 17.60
N LEU A 190 3.49 11.46 18.53
CA LEU A 190 4.09 10.16 18.22
C LEU A 190 3.04 9.13 17.77
N HIS A 191 1.88 9.07 18.45
CA HIS A 191 0.79 8.17 18.05
C HIS A 191 0.22 8.54 16.68
N ILE A 192 -0.08 9.83 16.46
CA ILE A 192 -0.59 10.33 15.18
C ILE A 192 0.43 10.08 14.07
N GLY A 193 1.71 10.38 14.31
CA GLY A 193 2.79 10.14 13.36
C GLY A 193 2.92 8.67 12.98
N THR A 194 2.86 7.76 13.95
CA THR A 194 2.88 6.31 13.71
C THR A 194 1.67 5.87 12.87
N GLY A 195 0.47 6.41 13.15
CA GLY A 195 -0.73 6.16 12.36
C GLY A 195 -0.64 6.65 10.92
N ILE A 196 -0.11 7.86 10.72
CA ILE A 196 0.10 8.45 9.39
C ILE A 196 1.10 7.62 8.59
N ILE A 197 2.20 7.19 9.21
CA ILE A 197 3.21 6.34 8.59
C ILE A 197 2.59 5.01 8.15
N TRP A 198 1.87 4.33 9.05
CA TRP A 198 1.20 3.08 8.72
C TRP A 198 0.19 3.26 7.59
N PHE A 199 -0.63 4.32 7.67
CA PHE A 199 -1.61 4.65 6.64
C PHE A 199 -0.95 4.88 5.28
N ALA A 200 0.16 5.62 5.26
CA ALA A 200 0.91 5.93 4.04
C ALA A 200 1.52 4.66 3.40
N PHE A 201 2.09 3.75 4.21
CA PHE A 201 2.52 2.44 3.72
C PHE A 201 1.35 1.60 3.18
N ALA A 202 0.22 1.58 3.90
CA ALA A 202 -0.94 0.81 3.53
C ALA A 202 -1.54 1.28 2.19
N ILE A 203 -1.75 2.58 2.01
CA ILE A 203 -2.29 3.13 0.76
C ILE A 203 -1.35 2.89 -0.42
N GLU A 204 -0.04 3.10 -0.24
CA GLU A 204 0.97 2.85 -1.27
C GLU A 204 0.95 1.40 -1.72
N PHE A 205 1.00 0.47 -0.77
CA PHE A 205 1.03 -0.96 -1.07
C PHE A 205 -0.26 -1.43 -1.75
N ILE A 206 -1.43 -1.00 -1.26
CA ILE A 206 -2.73 -1.34 -1.87
C ILE A 206 -2.80 -0.84 -3.31
N LEU A 207 -2.34 0.39 -3.56
CA LEU A 207 -2.33 0.99 -4.89
C LEU A 207 -1.38 0.23 -5.83
N MET A 208 -0.17 -0.08 -5.39
CA MET A 208 0.80 -0.84 -6.21
C MET A 208 0.34 -2.26 -6.52
N VAL A 209 -0.19 -2.98 -5.53
CA VAL A 209 -0.75 -4.32 -5.70
C VAL A 209 -1.93 -4.30 -6.69
N SER A 210 -2.76 -3.26 -6.66
CA SER A 210 -3.91 -3.12 -7.57
C SER A 210 -3.48 -2.90 -9.02
N VAL A 211 -2.39 -2.16 -9.24
CA VAL A 211 -1.84 -1.89 -10.57
C VAL A 211 -0.99 -3.06 -11.07
N ALA A 212 -0.44 -3.91 -10.20
CA ALA A 212 0.39 -5.04 -10.58
C ALA A 212 -0.39 -6.15 -11.33
N ASP A 213 0.18 -6.64 -12.43
CA ASP A 213 -0.41 -7.72 -13.24
C ASP A 213 -0.46 -9.06 -12.49
N ARG A 214 0.60 -9.35 -11.74
CA ARG A 214 0.73 -10.54 -10.90
C ARG A 214 0.80 -10.13 -9.44
N LYS A 215 -0.36 -9.92 -8.82
CA LYS A 215 -0.49 -9.45 -7.43
C LYS A 215 0.31 -10.31 -6.44
N LEU A 216 0.22 -11.63 -6.54
CA LEU A 216 0.98 -12.56 -5.67
C LEU A 216 2.50 -12.44 -5.86
N ALA A 217 2.97 -12.29 -7.09
CA ALA A 217 4.39 -12.09 -7.36
C ALA A 217 4.88 -10.73 -6.82
N TYR A 218 4.03 -9.70 -6.86
CA TYR A 218 4.31 -8.41 -6.26
C TYR A 218 4.41 -8.52 -4.73
N CYS A 219 3.45 -9.16 -4.06
CA CYS A 219 3.49 -9.38 -2.61
C CYS A 219 4.75 -10.17 -2.17
N LYS A 220 5.17 -11.18 -2.93
CA LYS A 220 6.40 -11.92 -2.65
C LYS A 220 7.66 -11.06 -2.82
N LYS A 221 7.67 -10.18 -3.82
CA LYS A 221 8.79 -9.26 -4.08
C LYS A 221 8.88 -8.18 -2.99
N HIS A 222 7.73 -7.66 -2.55
CA HIS A 222 7.57 -6.61 -1.55
C HIS A 222 7.09 -7.17 -0.21
N TRP A 223 7.68 -8.30 0.21
CA TRP A 223 7.25 -8.98 1.43
C TRP A 223 7.51 -8.16 2.70
N ILE A 224 8.50 -7.26 2.66
CA ILE A 224 8.81 -6.34 3.76
C ILE A 224 7.67 -5.34 3.94
N ASP A 225 7.26 -4.65 2.87
CA ASP A 225 6.16 -3.69 2.88
C ASP A 225 4.87 -4.35 3.37
N LEU A 226 4.63 -5.59 2.91
CA LEU A 226 3.52 -6.41 3.38
C LEU A 226 3.63 -6.73 4.88
N ALA A 227 4.82 -7.08 5.38
CA ALA A 227 5.04 -7.37 6.80
C ALA A 227 4.83 -6.14 7.68
N ILE A 228 5.31 -4.96 7.26
CA ILE A 228 5.11 -3.69 7.97
C ILE A 228 3.61 -3.38 8.13
N ILE A 229 2.82 -3.63 7.08
CA ILE A 229 1.37 -3.40 7.13
C ILE A 229 0.68 -4.47 7.99
N LEU A 230 1.06 -5.74 7.82
CA LEU A 230 0.41 -6.87 8.49
C LEU A 230 0.74 -6.97 9.98
N LEU A 231 1.94 -6.59 10.42
CA LEU A 231 2.36 -6.73 11.82
C LEU A 231 1.41 -6.00 12.80
N PRO A 232 1.12 -4.69 12.62
CA PRO A 232 0.14 -3.99 13.45
C PRO A 232 -1.28 -4.56 13.30
N LEU A 233 -1.67 -4.99 12.11
CA LEU A 233 -2.98 -5.62 11.87
C LEU A 233 -3.13 -6.95 12.61
N PHE A 234 -2.09 -7.78 12.66
CA PHE A 234 -2.10 -9.02 13.43
C PHE A 234 -2.20 -8.74 14.93
N SER A 235 -1.50 -7.71 15.42
CA SER A 235 -1.63 -7.26 16.79
C SER A 235 -3.08 -6.88 17.11
N PHE A 236 -3.69 -6.06 16.25
CA PHE A 236 -5.10 -5.64 16.34
C PHE A 236 -6.09 -6.82 16.31
N LEU A 237 -5.93 -7.76 15.38
CA LEU A 237 -6.79 -8.95 15.29
C LEU A 237 -6.69 -9.82 16.54
N ARG A 238 -5.50 -9.90 17.14
CA ARG A 238 -5.25 -10.69 18.34
C ARG A 238 -5.92 -10.05 19.55
N SER A 239 -5.79 -8.74 19.72
CA SER A 239 -6.49 -8.01 20.79
C SER A 239 -8.01 -8.10 20.61
N LEU A 240 -8.54 -8.04 19.38
CA LEU A 240 -9.98 -8.21 19.14
C LEU A 240 -10.48 -9.58 19.60
N ARG A 241 -9.72 -10.63 19.30
CA ARG A 241 -10.00 -11.98 19.78
C ARG A 241 -9.91 -12.08 21.30
N ALA A 242 -8.90 -11.44 21.91
CA ALA A 242 -8.76 -11.42 23.35
C ALA A 242 -9.97 -10.75 24.02
N LEU A 243 -10.46 -9.62 23.48
CA LEU A 243 -11.65 -8.94 23.99
C LEU A 243 -12.95 -9.74 23.78
N ARG A 244 -13.12 -10.41 22.65
CA ARG A 244 -14.27 -11.32 22.45
C ARG A 244 -14.18 -12.51 23.39
N ALA A 245 -13.01 -13.11 23.54
CA ALA A 245 -12.77 -14.23 24.45
C ALA A 245 -13.01 -13.84 25.90
N THR A 246 -12.64 -12.63 26.33
CA THR A 246 -12.94 -12.15 27.69
C THR A 246 -14.41 -11.82 27.88
N ARG A 247 -15.12 -11.26 26.89
CA ARG A 247 -16.59 -11.09 26.95
C ARG A 247 -17.32 -12.44 27.04
N LEU A 248 -16.92 -13.42 26.23
CA LEU A 248 -17.45 -14.79 26.26
C LEU A 248 -17.09 -15.52 27.56
N ALA A 249 -15.85 -15.37 28.07
CA ALA A 249 -15.42 -15.96 29.34
C ALA A 249 -16.07 -15.29 30.56
N LYS A 250 -16.40 -13.99 30.48
CA LYS A 250 -17.19 -13.29 31.49
C LYS A 250 -18.63 -13.79 31.51
N LEU A 251 -19.17 -14.18 30.35
CA LEU A 251 -20.45 -14.89 30.25
C LEU A 251 -20.37 -16.32 30.82
N MET A 252 -19.22 -16.98 30.70
CA MET A 252 -18.98 -18.34 31.22
C MET A 252 -18.31 -18.41 32.62
N ARG A 253 -18.17 -17.27 33.35
CA ARG A 253 -17.60 -17.18 34.72
C ARG A 253 -16.29 -17.98 34.96
N ILE A 254 -15.34 -17.96 34.02
CA ILE A 254 -14.05 -18.67 34.22
C ILE A 254 -12.99 -17.72 34.83
N PRO A 255 -12.47 -17.96 36.05
CA PRO A 255 -11.66 -16.99 36.78
C PRO A 255 -10.14 -17.26 36.61
N GLN A 256 -9.57 -17.18 35.40
CA GLN A 256 -8.11 -17.35 35.22
C GLN A 256 -7.48 -16.44 34.14
N VAL A 257 -7.72 -15.12 34.21
CA VAL A 257 -7.19 -14.16 33.21
C VAL A 257 -5.85 -13.52 33.64
N GLY A 258 -5.40 -13.69 34.89
CA GLY A 258 -4.23 -12.97 35.44
C GLY A 258 -2.86 -13.36 34.87
N LYS A 259 -2.67 -14.59 34.38
CA LYS A 259 -1.33 -15.09 33.97
C LYS A 259 -0.96 -14.78 32.51
N VAL A 260 -1.91 -14.42 31.66
CA VAL A 260 -1.68 -14.17 30.21
C VAL A 260 -1.18 -12.74 29.95
N ALA A 261 -1.45 -11.79 30.85
CA ALA A 261 -1.01 -10.39 30.74
C ALA A 261 0.52 -10.23 30.82
N ARG A 262 1.20 -11.06 31.62
CA ARG A 262 2.66 -10.98 31.84
C ARG A 262 3.49 -11.39 30.61
N VAL A 263 2.99 -12.34 29.82
CA VAL A 263 3.62 -12.74 28.53
C VAL A 263 3.38 -11.71 27.43
N TYR A 264 2.36 -10.87 27.54
CA TYR A 264 2.06 -9.79 26.61
C TYR A 264 3.00 -8.57 26.78
N ARG A 265 3.52 -8.35 27.99
CA ARG A 265 4.39 -7.22 28.37
C ARG A 265 5.75 -7.19 27.66
N LEU A 266 6.24 -8.35 27.21
CA LEU A 266 7.51 -8.50 26.49
C LEU A 266 7.37 -8.54 24.97
N ARG A 267 6.14 -8.62 24.44
CA ARG A 267 5.90 -8.84 23.00
C ARG A 267 5.69 -7.56 22.21
N GLY A 268 5.16 -6.49 22.82
CA GLY A 268 5.00 -5.19 22.15
C GLY A 268 6.35 -4.54 21.81
N THR A 269 7.32 -4.60 22.72
CA THR A 269 8.69 -4.13 22.50
C THR A 269 9.42 -4.98 21.46
N ALA A 270 9.23 -6.31 21.48
CA ALA A 270 9.81 -7.20 20.47
C ALA A 270 9.24 -6.95 19.07
N ILE A 271 7.96 -6.59 18.96
CA ILE A 271 7.33 -6.22 17.68
C ILE A 271 7.88 -4.87 17.19
N LYS A 272 8.01 -3.85 18.05
CA LYS A 272 8.65 -2.58 17.68
C LYS A 272 10.14 -2.74 17.34
N ALA A 273 10.85 -3.63 18.02
CA ALA A 273 12.24 -3.96 17.72
C ALA A 273 12.35 -4.75 16.40
N ALA A 274 11.43 -5.67 16.12
CA ALA A 274 11.36 -6.38 14.85
C ALA A 274 11.01 -5.42 13.70
N GLU A 275 10.10 -4.48 13.92
CA GLU A 275 9.78 -3.40 12.99
C GLU A 275 11.01 -2.53 12.70
N ALA A 276 11.74 -2.11 13.74
CA ALA A 276 13.00 -1.40 13.61
C ALA A 276 14.10 -2.20 12.88
N LEU A 277 14.25 -3.50 13.18
CA LEU A 277 15.20 -4.41 12.52
C LEU A 277 14.85 -4.67 11.06
N ILE A 278 13.57 -4.78 10.73
CA ILE A 278 13.09 -4.95 9.35
C ILE A 278 13.34 -3.67 8.57
N LEU A 279 13.15 -2.49 9.17
CA LEU A 279 13.49 -1.20 8.56
C LEU A 279 15.00 -1.03 8.38
N LEU A 280 15.81 -1.47 9.34
CA LEU A 280 17.27 -1.50 9.21
C LEU A 280 17.71 -2.46 8.09
N GLY A 281 17.06 -3.62 8.00
CA GLY A 281 17.26 -4.58 6.91
C GLY A 281 16.79 -4.06 5.54
N ALA A 282 15.72 -3.27 5.51
CA ALA A 282 15.22 -2.58 4.31
C ALA A 282 16.16 -1.47 3.87
N PHE A 283 16.75 -0.73 4.82
CA PHE A 283 17.82 0.24 4.56
C PHE A 283 19.03 -0.45 3.93
N HIS A 284 19.47 -1.59 4.47
CA HIS A 284 20.56 -2.36 3.89
C HIS A 284 20.23 -2.93 2.50
N ARG A 285 18.97 -3.32 2.24
CA ARG A 285 18.53 -3.86 0.95
C ARG A 285 18.33 -2.76 -0.11
N TRP A 286 17.91 -1.56 0.27
CA TRP A 286 17.85 -0.39 -0.61
C TRP A 286 19.23 -0.04 -1.18
N THR A 287 20.28 -0.19 -0.37
CA THR A 287 21.66 0.10 -0.77
C THR A 287 22.24 -0.98 -1.70
N ARG A 288 21.71 -2.20 -1.72
CA ARG A 288 22.09 -3.25 -2.68
C ARG A 288 21.07 -3.39 -3.82
N ARG A 289 21.10 -2.43 -4.73
CA ARG A 289 20.67 -2.64 -6.11
C ARG A 289 21.58 -3.74 -6.68
N ASP A 290 21.12 -4.99 -6.79
CA ASP A 290 21.88 -6.15 -7.31
C ASP A 290 22.82 -5.68 -8.45
N PRO A 291 24.13 -5.50 -8.18
CA PRO A 291 25.03 -4.91 -9.16
C PRO A 291 25.07 -5.77 -10.42
N GLU A 292 24.92 -7.08 -10.27
CA GLU A 292 24.82 -8.04 -11.37
C GLU A 292 23.65 -7.77 -12.31
N LYS A 293 22.46 -7.45 -11.77
CA LYS A 293 21.30 -7.13 -12.63
C LYS A 293 21.45 -5.77 -13.29
N ALA A 294 22.11 -4.82 -12.63
CA ALA A 294 22.43 -3.52 -13.23
C ALA A 294 23.43 -3.68 -14.38
N ILE A 295 24.49 -4.46 -14.17
CA ILE A 295 25.51 -4.81 -15.16
C ILE A 295 24.88 -5.56 -16.33
N ALA A 296 24.09 -6.61 -16.09
CA ALA A 296 23.45 -7.39 -17.15
C ALA A 296 22.50 -6.55 -18.03
N ASN A 297 21.84 -5.54 -17.45
CA ASN A 297 20.95 -4.66 -18.18
C ASN A 297 21.71 -3.59 -18.98
N LEU A 298 22.85 -3.12 -18.46
CA LEU A 298 23.78 -2.23 -19.18
C LEU A 298 24.48 -2.96 -20.32
N GLN A 299 24.90 -4.22 -20.12
CA GLN A 299 25.49 -5.06 -21.16
C GLN A 299 24.54 -5.29 -22.32
N ARG A 300 23.24 -5.57 -22.06
CA ARG A 300 22.25 -5.67 -23.15
C ARG A 300 22.11 -4.38 -23.95
N LYS A 301 22.06 -3.23 -23.26
CA LYS A 301 22.00 -1.93 -23.94
C LYS A 301 23.25 -1.64 -24.76
N LEU A 302 24.43 -2.06 -24.29
CA LEU A 302 25.67 -1.93 -25.04
C LEU A 302 25.61 -2.71 -26.36
N VAL A 303 25.13 -3.96 -26.32
CA VAL A 303 24.95 -4.81 -27.51
C VAL A 303 23.99 -4.17 -28.51
N ASP A 304 22.86 -3.63 -28.05
CA ASP A 304 21.88 -2.97 -28.93
C ASP A 304 22.51 -1.75 -29.63
N VAL A 305 23.20 -0.88 -28.88
CA VAL A 305 23.86 0.32 -29.42
C VAL A 305 25.00 -0.03 -30.38
N GLU A 306 25.80 -1.05 -30.07
CA GLU A 306 26.85 -1.53 -30.99
C GLU A 306 26.27 -2.05 -32.31
N SER A 307 25.13 -2.74 -32.25
CA SER A 307 24.44 -3.22 -33.45
C SER A 307 23.94 -2.07 -34.33
N GLU A 308 23.40 -1.01 -33.72
CA GLU A 308 22.98 0.21 -34.41
C GLU A 308 24.18 0.96 -35.01
N ALA A 309 25.26 1.12 -34.25
CA ALA A 309 26.50 1.74 -34.72
C ALA A 309 27.09 0.98 -35.92
N LYS A 310 27.07 -0.36 -35.90
CA LYS A 310 27.52 -1.19 -37.01
C LYS A 310 26.65 -1.02 -38.25
N ARG A 311 25.32 -0.87 -38.08
CA ARG A 311 24.39 -0.58 -39.18
C ARG A 311 24.65 0.78 -39.81
N LEU A 312 24.84 1.82 -38.99
CA LEU A 312 25.17 3.17 -39.46
C LEU A 312 26.51 3.18 -40.21
N ARG A 313 27.55 2.53 -39.68
CA ARG A 313 28.84 2.39 -40.37
C ARG A 313 28.71 1.73 -41.74
N ARG A 314 27.88 0.70 -41.88
CA ARG A 314 27.59 0.06 -43.18
C ARG A 314 26.90 1.01 -44.16
N GLN A 315 25.94 1.81 -43.68
CA GLN A 315 25.27 2.81 -44.52
C GLN A 315 26.24 3.87 -45.00
N ILE A 316 27.08 4.39 -44.11
CA ILE A 316 28.14 5.37 -44.45
C ILE A 316 29.10 4.76 -45.48
N ALA A 317 29.56 3.52 -45.27
CA ALA A 317 30.47 2.86 -46.21
C ALA A 317 29.83 2.62 -47.59
N LYS A 318 28.53 2.29 -47.63
CA LYS A 318 27.78 2.12 -48.88
C LYS A 318 27.64 3.44 -49.64
N LEU A 319 27.32 4.53 -48.92
CA LEU A 319 27.22 5.87 -49.50
C LEU A 319 28.57 6.36 -50.00
N LYS A 320 29.67 6.17 -49.24
CA LYS A 320 31.04 6.50 -49.69
C LYS A 320 31.48 5.72 -50.94
N LYS A 321 30.99 4.50 -51.13
CA LYS A 321 31.25 3.72 -52.36
C LYS A 321 30.42 4.21 -53.55
N MET A 322 29.27 4.85 -53.28
CA MET A 322 28.38 5.42 -54.29
C MET A 322 28.74 6.87 -54.64
N GLU A 323 29.53 7.55 -53.81
CA GLU A 323 30.16 8.83 -54.17
C GLU A 323 31.13 8.62 -55.33
N PRO A 324 30.93 9.28 -56.48
CA PRO A 324 31.93 9.34 -57.53
C PRO A 324 33.18 10.05 -56.98
N LYS A 325 34.36 9.49 -57.25
CA LYS A 325 35.65 10.09 -56.86
C LYS A 325 35.68 11.55 -57.32
N PRO A 326 35.99 12.54 -56.45
CA PRO A 326 35.99 13.94 -56.85
C PRO A 326 37.00 14.14 -57.99
N SER A 327 36.53 14.70 -59.09
CA SER A 327 37.36 15.14 -60.21
C SER A 327 38.30 16.24 -59.72
N VAL A 328 39.61 16.01 -59.87
CA VAL A 328 40.68 16.98 -59.60
C VAL A 328 40.34 18.31 -60.32
N PRO A 329 40.37 19.47 -59.65
CA PRO A 329 40.09 20.74 -60.31
C PRO A 329 41.19 21.06 -61.34
N LYS A 330 40.78 21.37 -62.58
CA LYS A 330 41.65 22.00 -63.60
C LYS A 330 42.16 23.33 -63.04
N GLN A 331 43.48 23.49 -62.97
CA GLN A 331 44.10 24.81 -62.89
C GLN A 331 43.68 25.59 -64.14
N ILE A 332 42.93 26.67 -63.91
CA ILE A 332 42.60 27.67 -64.91
C ILE A 332 43.86 28.49 -65.13
N ALA A 333 44.34 28.52 -66.37
CA ALA A 333 45.44 29.37 -66.81
C ALA A 333 45.05 30.85 -66.62
N ASP A 334 45.97 31.62 -66.03
CA ASP A 334 45.88 33.07 -65.98
C ASP A 334 46.14 33.66 -67.39
N PRO A 335 45.23 34.48 -67.94
CA PRO A 335 45.40 35.12 -69.23
C PRO A 335 46.07 36.49 -69.04
N ASN A 336 47.38 36.56 -69.32
CA ASN A 336 48.08 37.68 -70.00
C ASN A 336 49.58 37.66 -69.70
N GLY A 337 50.34 37.17 -70.66
CA GLY A 337 51.66 37.72 -70.95
C GLY A 337 51.48 38.90 -71.90
N THR A 338 51.38 40.10 -71.33
CA THR A 338 52.02 41.38 -71.71
C THR A 338 51.52 42.45 -70.75
#